data_AF-A0A2D6N7N6-F1
#
_entry.id   AF-A0A2D6N7N6-F1
#
_cell.length_a   1.000
_cell.length_b   1.000
_cell.length_c   1.000
_cell.angle_alpha   90.00
_cell.angle_beta   90.00
_cell.angle_gamma   90.00
#
_symmetry.space_group_name_H-M   'P 1'
#
loop_
_entity.id
_entity.type
_entity.pdbx_description
1 polymer ?
#
loop_
_entity_poly.entity_id
_entity_poly.type
_entity_poly.pdbx_seq_one_letter_code
_entity_poly.pdbx_strand_id
1 'polypeptide(L)'
;MPTASCTLWIARAPSTASRQRHRVRVYNKGGLRRPWRGARRRIGAEEGVRMATQASGGEDRPVLSELEGLVRETYTLWDQEWVGFSWRNYTYDHVQRVRALARTIGADEGADDRVLDFAGLLHDITKAYDGEIVTDEQGNRVLDQNGFWQNETLTPARENVVTGVYDQLALAGQLHNVSGARIADWLLSERGYPVEFRVAVGDAIEAHLQADDRATTEGRALYDADTIDANIGLPAFYRNIQIGMRRQDVTFADRGESFPEWLRANLAEHLHQYLTDRVATWIEGKRRDFIPKMTTAAGRRVAEERITRLTGILDELRSELADLEAALANGGNAVVRYFMENRSNPALSDQLELLTEQWLRTHPSAEGTSTGAASFLVALRNEVEGRV
;
A
#
# COMPACT_ATOMS: atom_id res chain seq x y z
N MET A 1 -14.10 30.98 22.66
CA MET A 1 -15.01 30.87 21.49
C MET A 1 -14.87 29.47 20.93
N PRO A 2 -15.95 28.76 20.58
CA PRO A 2 -15.96 27.30 20.65
C PRO A 2 -15.08 26.67 19.57
N THR A 3 -14.25 25.75 20.04
CA THR A 3 -13.33 24.87 19.31
C THR A 3 -14.10 23.83 18.52
N ALA A 4 -13.97 23.84 17.19
CA ALA A 4 -14.51 22.79 16.33
C ALA A 4 -13.60 21.54 16.42
N SER A 5 -13.98 20.61 17.30
CA SER A 5 -13.50 19.23 17.28
C SER A 5 -14.16 18.51 16.10
N CYS A 6 -13.40 18.31 15.02
CA CYS A 6 -13.87 17.56 13.85
C CYS A 6 -13.44 16.10 13.98
N THR A 7 -14.28 15.31 14.66
CA THR A 7 -14.15 13.86 14.79
C THR A 7 -14.53 13.22 13.45
N LEU A 8 -13.57 12.58 12.76
CA LEU A 8 -13.85 11.85 11.53
C LEU A 8 -14.52 10.51 11.86
N TRP A 9 -15.85 10.47 11.79
CA TRP A 9 -16.65 9.25 11.81
C TRP A 9 -16.79 8.71 10.38
N ILE A 10 -16.35 7.47 10.16
CA ILE A 10 -16.63 6.72 8.93
C ILE A 10 -18.08 6.21 9.05
N ALA A 11 -18.93 6.61 8.09
CA ALA A 11 -20.33 6.22 8.04
C ALA A 11 -20.51 4.72 7.75
N ARG A 12 -21.36 4.08 8.57
CA ARG A 12 -21.94 2.75 8.34
C ARG A 12 -22.83 2.78 7.09
N ALA A 13 -22.77 1.72 6.28
CA ALA A 13 -23.82 1.42 5.31
C ALA A 13 -25.13 1.02 6.05
N PRO A 14 -26.32 1.47 5.61
CA PRO A 14 -27.58 1.09 6.23
C PRO A 14 -27.98 -0.35 5.84
N SER A 15 -28.20 -1.19 6.85
CA SER A 15 -28.86 -2.49 6.69
C SER A 15 -30.38 -2.32 6.72
N THR A 16 -31.06 -2.40 5.58
CA THR A 16 -32.48 -2.75 5.56
C THR A 16 -32.83 -3.49 4.28
N ALA A 17 -33.16 -4.79 4.41
CA ALA A 17 -34.17 -5.42 3.57
C ALA A 17 -34.77 -6.62 4.30
N SER A 18 -35.83 -6.36 5.07
CA SER A 18 -36.87 -7.35 5.30
C SER A 18 -37.63 -7.58 3.99
N ARG A 19 -37.62 -8.79 3.43
CA ARG A 19 -38.71 -9.25 2.56
C ARG A 19 -38.94 -10.75 2.68
N GLN A 20 -40.09 -11.02 3.27
CA GLN A 20 -41.05 -12.08 2.99
C GLN A 20 -40.56 -13.48 2.60
N ARG A 21 -40.90 -14.40 3.51
CA ARG A 21 -40.99 -15.84 3.32
C ARG A 21 -41.88 -16.19 2.13
N HIS A 22 -41.34 -16.90 1.15
CA HIS A 22 -42.12 -17.86 0.37
C HIS A 22 -41.57 -19.26 0.61
N ARG A 23 -42.45 -20.11 1.16
CA ARG A 23 -42.29 -21.55 1.30
C ARG A 23 -42.06 -22.17 -0.09
N VAL A 24 -40.94 -22.85 -0.26
CA VAL A 24 -40.84 -23.95 -1.23
C VAL A 24 -40.43 -25.20 -0.46
N ARG A 25 -41.35 -26.18 -0.44
CA ARG A 25 -41.16 -27.54 0.03
C ARG A 25 -40.13 -28.21 -0.88
N VAL A 26 -39.04 -28.74 -0.32
CA VAL A 26 -38.28 -29.82 -0.97
C VAL A 26 -38.06 -30.93 0.04
N TYR A 27 -38.34 -32.14 -0.44
CA TYR A 27 -38.49 -33.38 0.30
C TYR A 27 -37.19 -33.89 0.93
N ASN A 28 -37.32 -34.43 2.14
CA ASN A 28 -36.34 -35.27 2.79
C ASN A 28 -36.50 -36.73 2.31
N LYS A 29 -35.46 -37.29 1.71
CA LYS A 29 -35.16 -38.74 1.59
C LYS A 29 -33.64 -38.80 1.73
N GLY A 30 -33.04 -39.19 2.85
CA GLY A 30 -33.12 -40.53 3.42
C GLY A 30 -32.06 -41.41 2.76
N GLY A 31 -30.98 -41.76 3.48
CA GLY A 31 -30.15 -42.92 3.10
C GLY A 31 -28.66 -42.91 3.47
N LEU A 32 -28.38 -43.52 4.63
CA LEU A 32 -27.28 -44.47 4.89
C LEU A 32 -25.79 -44.06 4.76
N ARG A 33 -25.17 -44.09 5.95
CA ARG A 33 -23.74 -44.35 6.26
C ARG A 33 -23.13 -45.51 5.44
N ARG A 34 -21.82 -45.40 5.12
CA ARG A 34 -20.72 -46.34 5.50
C ARG A 34 -19.34 -45.87 4.98
N PRO A 35 -18.20 -46.41 5.48
CA PRO A 35 -16.99 -45.66 5.77
C PRO A 35 -15.88 -45.79 4.73
N TRP A 36 -15.02 -44.78 4.67
CA TRP A 36 -13.78 -44.77 3.91
C TRP A 36 -12.75 -45.76 4.51
N ARG A 37 -12.35 -46.76 3.72
CA ARG A 37 -11.13 -47.56 3.92
C ARG A 37 -10.15 -47.23 2.80
N GLY A 38 -8.90 -47.00 3.18
CA GLY A 38 -7.84 -46.60 2.27
C GLY A 38 -7.49 -47.64 1.22
N ALA A 39 -6.96 -47.15 0.10
CA ALA A 39 -6.13 -47.91 -0.81
C ALA A 39 -4.99 -47.01 -1.30
N ARG A 40 -3.80 -47.23 -0.74
CA ARG A 40 -2.54 -46.78 -1.34
C ARG A 40 -2.42 -47.49 -2.69
N ARG A 41 -2.33 -46.74 -3.78
CA ARG A 41 -1.73 -47.24 -5.03
C ARG A 41 -0.55 -46.35 -5.36
N ARG A 42 0.62 -46.98 -5.40
CA ARG A 42 1.82 -46.48 -6.07
C ARG A 42 1.48 -46.38 -7.56
N ILE A 43 1.64 -45.20 -8.12
CA ILE A 43 1.72 -44.97 -9.57
C ILE A 43 3.01 -44.18 -9.79
N GLY A 44 3.73 -44.56 -10.85
CA GLY A 44 5.15 -44.34 -11.06
C GLY A 44 5.59 -42.88 -10.94
N ALA A 45 6.70 -42.70 -10.23
CA ALA A 45 7.59 -41.59 -10.41
C ALA A 45 8.24 -41.75 -11.79
N GLU A 46 7.89 -40.91 -12.77
CA GLU A 46 8.80 -40.44 -13.83
C GLU A 46 8.19 -39.45 -14.86
N GLU A 47 6.88 -39.16 -14.86
CA GLU A 47 6.28 -38.25 -15.89
C GLU A 47 5.54 -37.01 -15.37
N GLY A 48 5.72 -36.62 -14.10
CA GLY A 48 4.87 -35.60 -13.47
C GLY A 48 5.59 -34.55 -12.64
N VAL A 49 6.83 -34.16 -12.97
CA VAL A 49 7.53 -33.06 -12.27
C VAL A 49 8.47 -32.32 -13.24
N ARG A 50 7.88 -31.49 -14.12
CA ARG A 50 8.56 -30.34 -14.75
C ARG A 50 7.60 -29.16 -14.81
N MET A 51 7.14 -28.74 -13.63
CA MET A 51 6.63 -27.39 -13.39
C MET A 51 7.42 -26.90 -12.18
N ALA A 52 8.70 -26.66 -12.45
CA ALA A 52 9.62 -26.06 -11.51
C ALA A 52 9.38 -24.55 -11.54
N THR A 53 9.03 -24.01 -10.37
CA THR A 53 9.45 -22.71 -9.84
C THR A 53 10.60 -22.11 -10.65
N GLN A 54 10.28 -21.26 -11.63
CA GLN A 54 11.23 -20.33 -12.19
C GLN A 54 11.06 -19.03 -11.40
N ALA A 55 11.89 -18.85 -10.38
CA ALA A 55 12.26 -17.50 -9.97
C ALA A 55 12.63 -16.74 -11.27
N SER A 56 12.02 -15.56 -11.47
CA SER A 56 12.20 -14.67 -12.63
C SER A 56 13.54 -14.94 -13.35
N GLY A 57 13.48 -15.66 -14.48
CA GLY A 57 14.67 -16.15 -15.16
C GLY A 57 15.57 -15.01 -15.63
N GLY A 58 16.81 -15.32 -16.01
CA GLY A 58 17.75 -14.31 -16.54
C GLY A 58 17.22 -13.50 -17.73
N GLU A 59 16.21 -14.00 -18.44
CA GLU A 59 15.55 -13.33 -19.57
C GLU A 59 14.53 -12.25 -19.15
N ASP A 60 13.86 -12.38 -18.00
CA ASP A 60 12.88 -11.37 -17.55
C ASP A 60 13.57 -10.15 -16.92
N ARG A 61 14.79 -10.31 -16.39
CA ARG A 61 15.49 -9.26 -15.65
C ARG A 61 15.74 -7.98 -16.47
N PRO A 62 16.22 -8.04 -17.72
CA PRO A 62 16.35 -6.85 -18.56
C PRO A 62 15.00 -6.17 -18.82
N VAL A 63 13.94 -6.96 -19.06
CA VAL A 63 12.59 -6.45 -19.31
C VAL A 63 12.03 -5.74 -18.08
N LEU A 64 12.15 -6.34 -16.89
CA LEU A 64 11.71 -5.72 -15.64
C LEU A 64 12.48 -4.44 -15.35
N SER A 65 13.79 -4.40 -15.63
CA SER A 65 14.59 -3.18 -15.50
C SER A 65 14.15 -2.07 -16.45
N GLU A 66 13.78 -2.42 -17.68
CA GLU A 66 13.24 -1.47 -18.67
C GLU A 66 11.86 -0.94 -18.22
N LEU A 67 10.96 -1.83 -17.83
CA LEU A 67 9.63 -1.48 -17.32
C LEU A 67 9.70 -0.64 -16.06
N GLU A 68 10.64 -0.91 -15.17
CA GLU A 68 10.87 -0.09 -13.97
C GLU A 68 11.28 1.34 -14.33
N GLY A 69 12.18 1.49 -15.31
CA GLY A 69 12.54 2.79 -15.88
C GLY A 69 11.33 3.52 -16.46
N LEU A 70 10.49 2.80 -17.21
CA LEU A 70 9.25 3.33 -17.79
C LEU A 70 8.25 3.77 -16.73
N VAL A 71 8.01 2.96 -15.69
CA VAL A 71 7.10 3.30 -14.58
C VAL A 71 7.60 4.55 -13.85
N ARG A 72 8.91 4.61 -13.56
CA ARG A 72 9.54 5.78 -12.93
C ARG A 72 9.36 7.04 -13.77
N GLU A 73 9.65 6.96 -15.08
CA GLU A 73 9.47 8.06 -16.02
C GLU A 73 7.99 8.51 -16.06
N THR A 74 7.06 7.56 -16.15
CA THR A 74 5.63 7.82 -16.29
C THR A 74 5.11 8.72 -15.16
N TYR A 75 5.49 8.48 -13.91
CA TYR A 75 5.06 9.33 -12.79
C TYR A 75 5.62 10.76 -12.83
N THR A 76 6.60 11.06 -13.68
CA THR A 76 7.13 12.43 -13.87
C THR A 76 6.37 13.24 -14.92
N LEU A 77 5.44 12.63 -15.65
CA LEU A 77 4.76 13.27 -16.78
C LEU A 77 3.70 14.30 -16.38
N TRP A 78 3.24 14.28 -15.12
CA TRP A 78 2.30 15.26 -14.57
C TRP A 78 3.04 16.40 -13.87
N ASP A 79 2.54 17.63 -14.04
CA ASP A 79 3.07 18.81 -13.35
C ASP A 79 2.66 18.82 -11.87
N GLN A 80 1.54 18.21 -11.54
CA GLN A 80 1.09 18.03 -10.17
C GLN A 80 2.10 17.16 -9.40
N GLU A 81 2.65 17.72 -8.34
CA GLU A 81 3.51 16.98 -7.41
C GLU A 81 2.69 16.16 -6.42
N TRP A 82 1.49 16.64 -6.05
CA TRP A 82 0.64 16.07 -5.02
C TRP A 82 -0.82 16.08 -5.48
N VAL A 83 -1.49 14.95 -5.30
CA VAL A 83 -2.91 14.77 -5.61
C VAL A 83 -3.53 13.91 -4.51
N GLY A 84 -4.55 14.43 -3.82
CA GLY A 84 -5.19 13.75 -2.70
C GLY A 84 -4.22 13.21 -1.64
N PHE A 85 -4.01 11.89 -1.62
CA PHE A 85 -3.19 11.18 -0.62
C PHE A 85 -1.87 10.61 -1.17
N SER A 86 -1.48 11.05 -2.37
CA SER A 86 -0.30 10.58 -3.09
C SER A 86 0.52 11.77 -3.57
N TRP A 87 1.81 11.54 -3.74
CA TRP A 87 2.74 12.48 -4.34
C TRP A 87 3.74 11.74 -5.22
N ARG A 88 4.36 12.46 -6.14
CA ARG A 88 5.17 11.89 -7.24
C ARG A 88 6.14 10.80 -6.79
N ASN A 89 7.01 11.10 -5.82
CA ASN A 89 8.01 10.15 -5.36
C ASN A 89 7.43 9.01 -4.50
N TYR A 90 6.31 9.23 -3.82
CA TYR A 90 5.63 8.16 -3.10
C TYR A 90 5.06 7.11 -4.02
N THR A 91 4.46 7.49 -5.15
CA THR A 91 3.80 6.53 -6.04
C THR A 91 4.80 5.50 -6.55
N TYR A 92 6.00 5.92 -6.97
CA TYR A 92 7.04 4.98 -7.39
C TYR A 92 7.54 4.08 -6.24
N ASP A 93 7.88 4.68 -5.09
CA ASP A 93 8.35 3.90 -3.94
C ASP A 93 7.28 2.91 -3.46
N HIS A 94 6.02 3.31 -3.49
CA HIS A 94 4.86 2.47 -3.16
C HIS A 94 4.80 1.25 -4.08
N VAL A 95 4.90 1.43 -5.39
CA VAL A 95 4.97 0.31 -6.35
C VAL A 95 6.06 -0.68 -5.98
N GLN A 96 7.27 -0.22 -5.65
CA GLN A 96 8.36 -1.12 -5.29
C GLN A 96 8.11 -1.88 -3.97
N ARG A 97 7.57 -1.20 -2.95
CA ARG A 97 7.23 -1.83 -1.66
C ARG A 97 6.09 -2.84 -1.80
N VAL A 98 5.05 -2.51 -2.56
CA VAL A 98 3.92 -3.41 -2.85
C VAL A 98 4.40 -4.63 -3.63
N ARG A 99 5.22 -4.42 -4.67
CA ARG A 99 5.84 -5.52 -5.43
C ARG A 99 6.62 -6.47 -4.53
N ALA A 100 7.48 -5.95 -3.66
CA ALA A 100 8.26 -6.77 -2.73
C ALA A 100 7.34 -7.54 -1.76
N LEU A 101 6.37 -6.86 -1.16
CA LEU A 101 5.45 -7.46 -0.18
C LEU A 101 4.51 -8.50 -0.81
N ALA A 102 4.01 -8.23 -2.01
CA ALA A 102 3.14 -9.15 -2.74
C ALA A 102 3.85 -10.47 -3.03
N ARG A 103 5.14 -10.42 -3.40
CA ARG A 103 5.97 -11.62 -3.58
C ARG A 103 6.20 -12.39 -2.27
N THR A 104 6.40 -11.70 -1.16
CA THR A 104 6.51 -12.35 0.16
C THR A 104 5.21 -13.03 0.58
N ILE A 105 4.06 -12.36 0.44
CA ILE A 105 2.75 -12.95 0.71
C ILE A 105 2.47 -14.11 -0.25
N GLY A 106 2.75 -13.91 -1.54
CA GLY A 106 2.53 -14.91 -2.58
C GLY A 106 3.35 -16.18 -2.39
N ALA A 107 4.59 -16.07 -1.94
CA ALA A 107 5.43 -17.24 -1.65
C ALA A 107 4.81 -18.15 -0.57
N ASP A 108 4.19 -17.57 0.46
CA ASP A 108 3.52 -18.33 1.52
C ASP A 108 2.18 -18.94 1.06
N GLU A 109 1.52 -18.31 0.10
CA GLU A 109 0.22 -18.73 -0.45
C GLU A 109 0.35 -19.65 -1.69
N GLY A 110 1.57 -19.88 -2.17
CA GLY A 110 1.83 -20.69 -3.37
C GLY A 110 1.42 -20.00 -4.68
N ALA A 111 1.46 -18.68 -4.72
CA ALA A 111 1.26 -17.88 -5.93
C ALA A 111 2.46 -17.96 -6.88
N ASP A 112 2.23 -17.66 -8.16
CA ASP A 112 3.28 -17.50 -9.16
C ASP A 112 4.08 -16.20 -8.92
N ASP A 113 5.31 -16.35 -8.42
CA ASP A 113 6.24 -15.23 -8.16
C ASP A 113 6.50 -14.38 -9.41
N ARG A 114 6.55 -15.01 -10.60
CA ARG A 114 6.80 -14.31 -11.85
C ARG A 114 5.62 -13.41 -12.20
N VAL A 115 4.38 -13.88 -12.03
CA VAL A 115 3.17 -13.05 -12.23
C VAL A 115 3.15 -11.89 -11.24
N LEU A 116 3.43 -12.16 -9.96
CA LEU A 116 3.46 -11.12 -8.92
C LEU A 116 4.54 -10.06 -9.15
N ASP A 117 5.70 -10.44 -9.69
CA ASP A 117 6.78 -9.50 -9.96
C ASP A 117 6.40 -8.47 -11.03
N PHE A 118 5.73 -8.92 -12.10
CA PHE A 118 5.22 -8.05 -13.16
C PHE A 118 3.95 -7.28 -12.74
N ALA A 119 2.98 -7.96 -12.12
CA ALA A 119 1.74 -7.34 -11.66
C ALA A 119 2.02 -6.27 -10.60
N GLY A 120 2.88 -6.57 -9.62
CA GLY A 120 3.30 -5.62 -8.60
C GLY A 120 4.00 -4.39 -9.17
N LEU A 121 4.82 -4.54 -10.22
CA LEU A 121 5.49 -3.41 -10.87
C LEU A 121 4.52 -2.50 -11.66
N LEU A 122 3.47 -3.08 -12.24
CA LEU A 122 2.59 -2.40 -13.20
C LEU A 122 1.21 -2.00 -12.66
N HIS A 123 0.81 -2.49 -11.47
CA HIS A 123 -0.56 -2.33 -10.98
C HIS A 123 -1.05 -0.89 -10.94
N ASP A 124 -0.17 0.03 -10.56
CA ASP A 124 -0.44 1.46 -10.40
C ASP A 124 0.08 2.32 -11.56
N ILE A 125 0.49 1.72 -12.69
CA ILE A 125 1.11 2.47 -13.82
C ILE A 125 0.21 3.58 -14.38
N THR A 126 -1.10 3.48 -14.18
CA THR A 126 -2.08 4.52 -14.57
C THR A 126 -2.59 5.36 -13.40
N LYS A 127 -2.02 5.22 -12.20
CA LYS A 127 -2.48 5.90 -10.97
C LYS A 127 -2.43 7.42 -11.06
N ALA A 128 -1.46 7.97 -11.80
CA ALA A 128 -1.30 9.42 -11.94
C ALA A 128 -2.43 10.10 -12.74
N TYR A 129 -3.26 9.32 -13.45
CA TYR A 129 -4.50 9.84 -14.05
C TYR A 129 -5.59 10.11 -13.01
N ASP A 130 -5.52 9.50 -11.81
CA ASP A 130 -6.47 9.77 -10.73
C ASP A 130 -6.23 11.18 -10.17
N GLY A 131 -7.15 12.09 -10.46
CA GLY A 131 -7.20 13.45 -9.96
C GLY A 131 -7.81 13.58 -8.57
N GLU A 132 -8.28 14.78 -8.25
CA GLU A 132 -8.96 15.04 -6.98
C GLU A 132 -10.25 14.23 -6.87
N ILE A 133 -10.61 13.88 -5.63
CA ILE A 133 -11.83 13.11 -5.36
C ILE A 133 -13.04 14.01 -5.63
N VAL A 134 -13.96 13.54 -6.47
CA VAL A 134 -15.19 14.25 -6.80
C VAL A 134 -16.10 14.28 -5.56
N THR A 135 -16.64 15.47 -5.26
CA THR A 135 -17.59 15.68 -4.15
C THR A 135 -18.92 16.23 -4.65
N ASP A 136 -20.01 15.87 -3.96
CA ASP A 136 -21.35 16.43 -4.20
C ASP A 136 -21.48 17.85 -3.63
N GLU A 137 -22.63 18.49 -3.85
CA GLU A 137 -22.92 19.85 -3.37
C GLU A 137 -22.88 19.97 -1.83
N GLN A 138 -22.99 18.85 -1.12
CA GLN A 138 -22.92 18.79 0.34
C GLN A 138 -21.51 18.44 0.85
N GLY A 139 -20.54 18.28 -0.06
CA GLY A 139 -19.15 17.92 0.25
C GLY A 139 -18.93 16.44 0.55
N ASN A 140 -19.90 15.56 0.28
CA ASN A 140 -19.71 14.13 0.39
C ASN A 140 -18.99 13.60 -0.84
N ARG A 141 -18.20 12.54 -0.68
CA ARG A 141 -17.49 11.88 -1.79
C ARG A 141 -18.49 11.15 -2.68
N VAL A 142 -18.38 11.37 -3.99
CA VAL A 142 -19.22 10.68 -4.98
C VAL A 142 -18.68 9.26 -5.18
N LEU A 143 -19.57 8.28 -5.15
CA LEU A 143 -19.26 6.88 -5.40
C LEU A 143 -19.68 6.49 -6.82
N ASP A 144 -18.92 5.61 -7.47
CA ASP A 144 -19.36 4.91 -8.66
C ASP A 144 -20.34 3.77 -8.34
N GLN A 145 -20.81 3.08 -9.38
CA GLN A 145 -21.75 1.97 -9.27
C GLN A 145 -21.21 0.75 -8.49
N ASN A 146 -19.90 0.67 -8.29
CA ASN A 146 -19.21 -0.40 -7.57
C ASN A 146 -18.78 0.04 -6.16
N GLY A 147 -19.03 1.30 -5.77
CA GLY A 147 -18.68 1.85 -4.47
C GLY A 147 -17.29 2.46 -4.39
N PHE A 148 -16.58 2.64 -5.50
CA PHE A 148 -15.30 3.35 -5.55
C PHE A 148 -15.51 4.86 -5.56
N TRP A 149 -14.55 5.60 -5.03
CA TRP A 149 -14.57 7.06 -5.14
C TRP A 149 -14.36 7.46 -6.60
N GLN A 150 -15.20 8.37 -7.09
CA GLN A 150 -14.94 8.99 -8.38
C GLN A 150 -13.82 10.01 -8.23
N ASN A 151 -12.88 9.98 -9.16
CA ASN A 151 -11.80 10.94 -9.26
C ASN A 151 -11.97 11.74 -10.55
N GLU A 152 -11.56 13.01 -10.51
CA GLU A 152 -11.29 13.75 -11.73
C GLU A 152 -10.22 13.01 -12.54
N THR A 153 -10.22 13.17 -13.86
CA THR A 153 -9.14 12.62 -14.70
C THR A 153 -8.10 13.70 -14.96
N LEU A 154 -6.85 13.45 -14.57
CA LEU A 154 -5.74 14.36 -14.86
C LEU A 154 -5.08 14.01 -16.19
N THR A 155 -4.92 15.02 -17.04
CA THR A 155 -4.16 14.90 -18.29
C THR A 155 -2.66 15.09 -18.00
N PRO A 156 -1.78 14.22 -18.52
CA PRO A 156 -0.34 14.39 -18.36
C PRO A 156 0.14 15.65 -19.12
N ALA A 157 1.17 16.30 -18.61
CA ALA A 157 1.78 17.49 -19.24
C ALA A 157 2.82 17.10 -20.32
N ARG A 158 3.22 15.83 -20.34
CA ARG A 158 4.26 15.24 -21.18
C ARG A 158 3.81 13.84 -21.61
N GLU A 159 4.41 13.30 -22.66
CA GLU A 159 4.00 12.00 -23.22
C GLU A 159 5.12 10.97 -23.17
N ASN A 160 4.75 9.70 -23.04
CA ASN A 160 5.59 8.55 -23.32
C ASN A 160 4.72 7.40 -23.89
N VAL A 161 5.28 6.19 -23.98
CA VAL A 161 4.52 5.03 -24.50
C VAL A 161 3.26 4.72 -23.68
N VAL A 162 3.28 4.90 -22.35
CA VAL A 162 2.11 4.64 -21.50
C VAL A 162 0.98 5.60 -21.83
N THR A 163 1.27 6.91 -21.94
CA THR A 163 0.25 7.91 -22.25
C THR A 163 -0.32 7.73 -23.65
N GLY A 164 0.54 7.42 -24.64
CA GLY A 164 0.10 7.14 -26.01
C GLY A 164 -0.82 5.92 -26.10
N VAL A 165 -0.50 4.83 -25.39
CA VAL A 165 -1.35 3.63 -25.36
C VAL A 165 -2.64 3.88 -24.59
N TYR A 166 -2.60 4.67 -23.51
CA TYR A 166 -3.79 5.06 -22.75
C TYR A 166 -4.83 5.75 -23.64
N ASP A 167 -4.38 6.68 -24.49
CA ASP A 167 -5.23 7.38 -25.45
C ASP A 167 -5.69 6.45 -26.59
N GLN A 168 -4.78 5.64 -27.14
CA GLN A 168 -5.10 4.68 -28.20
C GLN A 168 -6.20 3.70 -27.79
N LEU A 169 -6.19 3.25 -26.54
CA LEU A 169 -7.17 2.32 -25.98
C LEU A 169 -8.40 3.03 -25.39
N ALA A 170 -8.49 4.36 -25.48
CA ALA A 170 -9.57 5.19 -24.96
C ALA A 170 -9.89 4.90 -23.48
N LEU A 171 -8.86 4.86 -22.63
CA LEU A 171 -8.96 4.46 -21.23
C LEU A 171 -9.40 5.59 -20.28
N ALA A 172 -9.61 6.81 -20.79
CA ALA A 172 -10.01 7.96 -20.00
C ALA A 172 -11.24 7.67 -19.13
N GLY A 173 -11.16 8.01 -17.84
CA GLY A 173 -12.23 7.82 -16.86
C GLY A 173 -12.39 6.40 -16.32
N GLN A 174 -11.55 5.44 -16.75
CA GLN A 174 -11.50 4.12 -16.12
C GLN A 174 -10.68 4.16 -14.81
N LEU A 175 -11.04 3.29 -13.87
CA LEU A 175 -10.25 3.07 -12.66
C LEU A 175 -8.87 2.52 -13.02
N HIS A 176 -7.84 2.92 -12.27
CA HIS A 176 -6.45 2.56 -12.56
C HIS A 176 -6.16 1.05 -12.52
N ASN A 177 -6.92 0.25 -11.77
CA ASN A 177 -6.79 -1.21 -11.84
C ASN A 177 -7.25 -1.77 -13.19
N VAL A 178 -8.29 -1.20 -13.80
CA VAL A 178 -8.79 -1.63 -15.11
C VAL A 178 -7.88 -1.10 -16.22
N SER A 179 -7.58 0.21 -16.23
CA SER A 179 -6.69 0.77 -17.24
C SER A 179 -5.26 0.25 -17.12
N GLY A 180 -4.76 0.06 -15.89
CA GLY A 180 -3.44 -0.53 -15.62
C GLY A 180 -3.29 -1.94 -16.17
N ALA A 181 -4.31 -2.79 -16.02
CA ALA A 181 -4.31 -4.13 -16.59
C ALA A 181 -4.26 -4.11 -18.13
N ARG A 182 -5.00 -3.19 -18.77
CA ARG A 182 -4.98 -3.00 -20.23
C ARG A 182 -3.61 -2.53 -20.73
N ILE A 183 -2.99 -1.58 -20.04
CA ILE A 183 -1.63 -1.11 -20.35
C ILE A 183 -0.61 -2.24 -20.16
N ALA A 184 -0.71 -3.00 -19.08
CA ALA A 184 0.18 -4.13 -18.82
C ALA A 184 0.08 -5.20 -19.91
N ASP A 185 -1.14 -5.57 -20.32
CA ASP A 185 -1.37 -6.51 -21.42
C ASP A 185 -0.68 -6.05 -22.72
N TRP A 186 -0.84 -4.77 -23.07
CA TRP A 186 -0.22 -4.19 -24.25
C TRP A 186 1.31 -4.22 -24.15
N LEU A 187 1.88 -3.73 -23.04
CA LEU A 187 3.34 -3.67 -22.84
C LEU A 187 4.00 -5.06 -22.90
N LEU A 188 3.32 -6.07 -22.36
CA LEU A 188 3.82 -7.45 -22.39
C LEU A 188 3.62 -8.09 -23.76
N SER A 189 2.54 -7.76 -24.48
CA SER A 189 2.31 -8.23 -25.84
C SER A 189 3.41 -7.77 -26.79
N GLU A 190 3.77 -6.48 -26.73
CA GLU A 190 4.84 -5.91 -27.55
C GLU A 190 6.21 -6.56 -27.30
N ARG A 191 6.39 -7.13 -26.10
CA ARG A 191 7.61 -7.86 -25.71
C ARG A 191 7.54 -9.36 -25.97
N GLY A 192 6.47 -9.83 -26.64
CA GLY A 192 6.32 -11.23 -27.05
C GLY A 192 5.96 -12.19 -25.92
N TYR A 193 5.42 -11.70 -24.79
CA TYR A 193 4.99 -12.58 -23.70
C TYR A 193 3.75 -13.40 -24.11
N PRO A 194 3.66 -14.69 -23.72
CA PRO A 194 2.51 -15.55 -24.02
C PRO A 194 1.21 -14.97 -23.48
N VAL A 195 0.11 -15.20 -24.20
CA VAL A 195 -1.22 -14.68 -23.83
C VAL A 195 -1.65 -15.14 -22.45
N GLU A 196 -1.33 -16.38 -22.06
CA GLU A 196 -1.68 -16.95 -20.76
C GLU A 196 -1.00 -16.19 -19.61
N PHE A 197 0.27 -15.80 -19.81
CA PHE A 197 1.00 -15.01 -18.82
C PHE A 197 0.44 -13.59 -18.73
N ARG A 198 0.15 -12.95 -19.87
CA ARG A 198 -0.42 -11.61 -19.89
C ARG A 198 -1.79 -11.54 -19.22
N VAL A 199 -2.64 -12.53 -19.47
CA VAL A 199 -3.94 -12.66 -18.81
C VAL A 199 -3.75 -12.82 -17.29
N ALA A 200 -2.83 -13.68 -16.84
CA ALA A 200 -2.58 -13.84 -15.41
C ALA A 200 -2.10 -12.54 -14.73
N VAL A 201 -1.21 -11.78 -15.38
CA VAL A 201 -0.77 -10.46 -14.89
C VAL A 201 -1.92 -9.46 -14.88
N GLY A 202 -2.71 -9.41 -15.96
CA GLY A 202 -3.88 -8.55 -16.07
C GLY A 202 -4.92 -8.83 -14.99
N ASP A 203 -5.28 -10.10 -14.78
CA ASP A 203 -6.24 -10.52 -13.76
C ASP A 203 -5.78 -10.15 -12.34
N ALA A 204 -4.47 -10.30 -12.06
CA ALA A 204 -3.91 -9.87 -10.77
C ALA A 204 -4.00 -8.36 -10.58
N ILE A 205 -3.69 -7.57 -11.61
CA ILE A 205 -3.81 -6.11 -11.58
C ILE A 205 -5.28 -5.68 -11.45
N GLU A 206 -6.22 -6.24 -12.20
CA GLU A 206 -7.64 -5.84 -12.07
C GLU A 206 -8.17 -6.06 -10.66
N ALA A 207 -7.72 -7.12 -9.96
CA ALA A 207 -8.17 -7.46 -8.62
C ALA A 207 -7.58 -6.59 -7.49
N HIS A 208 -6.56 -5.77 -7.73
CA HIS A 208 -5.79 -5.15 -6.62
C HIS A 208 -6.56 -4.09 -5.82
N LEU A 209 -7.63 -3.51 -6.35
CA LEU A 209 -8.53 -2.61 -5.59
C LEU A 209 -9.69 -3.34 -4.90
N GLN A 210 -10.07 -4.50 -5.42
CA GLN A 210 -11.13 -5.33 -4.88
C GLN A 210 -10.93 -6.78 -5.32
N ALA A 211 -10.40 -7.58 -4.40
CA ALA A 211 -10.30 -9.02 -4.59
C ALA A 211 -11.58 -9.72 -4.08
N ASP A 212 -12.40 -10.20 -5.01
CA ASP A 212 -13.58 -11.01 -4.69
C ASP A 212 -13.25 -12.52 -4.66
N ASP A 213 -14.28 -13.36 -4.49
CA ASP A 213 -14.12 -14.82 -4.43
C ASP A 213 -13.58 -15.45 -5.73
N ARG A 214 -13.50 -14.67 -6.84
CA ARG A 214 -12.98 -15.12 -8.14
C ARG A 214 -11.54 -14.69 -8.37
N ALA A 215 -10.99 -13.81 -7.54
CA ALA A 215 -9.63 -13.35 -7.66
C ALA A 215 -8.63 -14.53 -7.52
N THR A 216 -7.60 -14.52 -8.35
CA THR A 216 -6.51 -15.50 -8.29
C THR A 216 -5.73 -15.37 -6.97
N THR A 217 -4.85 -16.33 -6.68
CA THR A 217 -3.97 -16.22 -5.51
C THR A 217 -3.05 -15.00 -5.64
N GLU A 218 -2.56 -14.72 -6.86
CA GLU A 218 -1.75 -13.56 -7.21
C GLU A 218 -2.52 -12.25 -6.98
N GLY A 219 -3.75 -12.16 -7.47
CA GLY A 219 -4.60 -10.97 -7.28
C GLY A 219 -4.92 -10.70 -5.81
N ARG A 220 -5.19 -11.75 -5.03
CA ARG A 220 -5.41 -11.64 -3.57
C ARG A 220 -4.14 -11.22 -2.82
N ALA A 221 -2.98 -11.79 -3.16
CA ALA A 221 -1.71 -11.41 -2.57
C ALA A 221 -1.35 -9.96 -2.91
N LEU A 222 -1.59 -9.51 -4.15
CA LEU A 222 -1.35 -8.13 -4.57
C LEU A 222 -2.32 -7.15 -3.88
N TYR A 223 -3.61 -7.48 -3.80
CA TYR A 223 -4.61 -6.68 -3.05
C TYR A 223 -4.22 -6.53 -1.57
N ASP A 224 -3.84 -7.62 -0.91
CA ASP A 224 -3.40 -7.59 0.49
C ASP A 224 -2.13 -6.73 0.65
N ALA A 225 -1.14 -6.90 -0.22
CA ALA A 225 0.11 -6.14 -0.19
C ALA A 225 -0.11 -4.63 -0.38
N ASP A 226 -0.90 -4.24 -1.38
CA ASP A 226 -1.27 -2.85 -1.64
C ASP A 226 -1.99 -2.22 -0.45
N THR A 227 -3.01 -2.93 0.05
CA THR A 227 -3.78 -2.51 1.21
C THR A 227 -2.90 -2.32 2.44
N ILE A 228 -1.98 -3.26 2.70
CA ILE A 228 -1.06 -3.20 3.84
C ILE A 228 -0.11 -2.01 3.69
N ASP A 229 0.60 -1.86 2.56
CA ASP A 229 1.59 -0.79 2.41
C ASP A 229 0.99 0.61 2.62
N ALA A 230 -0.22 0.83 2.11
CA ALA A 230 -0.89 2.13 2.20
C ALA A 230 -1.52 2.41 3.57
N ASN A 231 -1.78 1.40 4.41
CA ASN A 231 -2.63 1.54 5.60
C ASN A 231 -2.10 0.94 6.90
N ILE A 232 -1.15 0.00 6.86
CA ILE A 232 -0.71 -0.79 8.01
C ILE A 232 0.83 -0.82 8.08
N GLY A 233 1.36 -0.65 9.29
CA GLY A 233 2.81 -0.72 9.54
C GLY A 233 3.54 0.61 9.37
N LEU A 234 4.86 0.52 9.33
CA LEU A 234 5.77 1.66 9.34
C LEU A 234 5.77 2.47 8.03
N PRO A 235 5.66 1.87 6.82
CA PRO A 235 5.45 2.64 5.59
C PRO A 235 4.16 3.47 5.64
N ALA A 236 3.07 2.89 6.17
CA ALA A 236 1.82 3.61 6.35
C ALA A 236 1.91 4.71 7.42
N PHE A 237 2.71 4.50 8.48
CA PHE A 237 2.97 5.52 9.49
C PHE A 237 3.77 6.69 8.92
N TYR A 238 4.82 6.41 8.14
CA TYR A 238 5.54 7.43 7.38
C TYR A 238 4.57 8.23 6.49
N ARG A 239 3.74 7.54 5.71
CA ARG A 239 2.73 8.18 4.86
C ARG A 239 1.74 9.02 5.67
N ASN A 240 1.33 8.57 6.86
CA ASN A 240 0.47 9.33 7.78
C ASN A 240 1.12 10.65 8.19
N ILE A 241 2.42 10.64 8.52
CA ILE A 241 3.18 11.85 8.83
C ILE A 241 3.13 12.81 7.64
N GLN A 242 3.50 12.34 6.45
CA GLN A 242 3.57 13.18 5.25
C GLN A 242 2.22 13.83 4.89
N ILE A 243 1.14 13.04 4.89
CA ILE A 243 -0.22 13.55 4.65
C ILE A 243 -0.62 14.55 5.73
N GLY A 244 -0.33 14.25 7.00
CA GLY A 244 -0.66 15.10 8.13
C GLY A 244 0.03 16.46 8.04
N MET A 245 1.34 16.47 7.76
CA MET A 245 2.12 17.70 7.67
C MET A 245 1.75 18.52 6.44
N ARG A 246 1.53 17.89 5.27
CA ARG A 246 1.08 18.60 4.06
C ARG A 246 -0.24 19.34 4.29
N ARG A 247 -1.18 18.74 5.02
CA ARG A 247 -2.44 19.41 5.38
C ARG A 247 -2.21 20.63 6.26
N GLN A 248 -1.25 20.57 7.18
CA GLN A 248 -0.88 21.72 7.99
C GLN A 248 -0.23 22.82 7.15
N ASP A 249 0.65 22.47 6.20
CA ASP A 249 1.24 23.47 5.29
C ASP A 249 0.16 24.25 4.55
N VAL A 250 -0.83 23.55 3.96
CA VAL A 250 -1.96 24.19 3.27
C VAL A 250 -2.76 25.07 4.23
N THR A 251 -3.13 24.55 5.40
CA THR A 251 -3.95 25.28 6.39
C THR A 251 -3.27 26.55 6.93
N PHE A 252 -1.95 26.53 7.10
CA PHE A 252 -1.20 27.71 7.51
C PHE A 252 -1.00 28.68 6.36
N ALA A 253 -0.69 28.19 5.15
CA ALA A 253 -0.55 29.02 3.97
C ALA A 253 -1.85 29.80 3.66
N ASP A 254 -3.01 29.16 3.80
CA ASP A 254 -4.33 29.80 3.62
C ASP A 254 -4.58 30.97 4.61
N ARG A 255 -3.89 30.95 5.75
CA ARG A 255 -3.93 32.02 6.77
C ARG A 255 -2.79 33.04 6.63
N GLY A 256 -1.89 32.85 5.65
CA GLY A 256 -0.68 33.66 5.50
C GLY A 256 0.38 33.40 6.57
N GLU A 257 0.33 32.22 7.21
CA GLU A 257 1.24 31.81 8.28
C GLU A 257 2.26 30.76 7.80
N SER A 258 3.37 30.58 8.51
CA SER A 258 4.40 29.57 8.22
C SER A 258 4.28 28.37 9.17
N PHE A 259 3.76 27.24 8.68
CA PHE A 259 3.76 25.99 9.45
C PHE A 259 5.18 25.52 9.84
N PRO A 260 6.21 25.58 8.98
CA PRO A 260 7.58 25.22 9.39
C PRO A 260 8.12 26.05 10.56
N GLU A 261 7.78 27.34 10.65
CA GLU A 261 8.16 28.18 11.79
C GLU A 261 7.38 27.81 13.05
N TRP A 262 6.06 27.63 12.91
CA TRP A 262 5.22 27.21 14.03
C TRP A 262 5.64 25.86 14.58
N LEU A 263 5.92 24.86 13.72
CA LEU A 263 6.33 23.53 14.13
C LEU A 263 7.64 23.57 14.93
N ARG A 264 8.63 24.35 14.48
CA ARG A 264 9.89 24.51 15.22
C ARG A 264 9.69 25.12 16.60
N ALA A 265 8.80 26.11 16.72
CA ALA A 265 8.51 26.75 18.00
C ALA A 265 7.67 25.88 18.95
N ASN A 266 6.88 24.94 18.42
CA ASN A 266 5.89 24.15 19.18
C ASN A 266 6.12 22.63 19.08
N LEU A 267 7.33 22.21 18.72
CA LEU A 267 7.63 20.81 18.38
C LEU A 267 7.27 19.84 19.51
N ALA A 268 7.62 20.19 20.76
CA ALA A 268 7.37 19.34 21.92
C ALA A 268 5.88 19.05 22.12
N GLU A 269 5.05 20.10 22.12
CA GLU A 269 3.61 19.97 22.27
C GLU A 269 3.01 19.22 21.06
N HIS A 270 3.47 19.55 19.85
CA HIS A 270 3.00 18.91 18.63
C HIS A 270 3.27 17.40 18.63
N LEU A 271 4.51 16.98 18.94
CA LEU A 271 4.88 15.57 19.03
C LEU A 271 4.04 14.83 20.09
N HIS A 272 3.87 15.44 21.27
CA HIS A 272 3.08 14.84 22.34
C HIS A 272 1.63 14.56 21.90
N GLN A 273 0.94 15.57 21.35
CA GLN A 273 -0.44 15.43 20.86
C GLN A 273 -0.53 14.47 19.67
N TYR A 274 0.42 14.54 18.74
CA TYR A 274 0.44 13.68 17.57
C TYR A 274 0.58 12.20 17.96
N LEU A 275 1.57 11.86 18.78
CA LEU A 275 1.85 10.47 19.17
C LEU A 275 0.82 9.90 20.14
N THR A 276 0.39 10.68 21.14
CA THR A 276 -0.51 10.17 22.18
C THR A 276 -1.95 10.06 21.72
N ASP A 277 -2.44 11.05 20.97
CA ASP A 277 -3.87 11.11 20.62
C ASP A 277 -4.11 10.64 19.19
N ARG A 278 -3.41 11.25 18.22
CA ARG A 278 -3.72 11.04 16.80
C ARG A 278 -3.24 9.68 16.29
N VAL A 279 -1.98 9.34 16.51
CA VAL A 279 -1.40 8.09 16.00
C VAL A 279 -2.01 6.88 16.70
N ALA A 280 -2.21 6.92 18.02
CA ALA A 280 -2.86 5.85 18.76
C ALA A 280 -4.27 5.54 18.24
N THR A 281 -5.10 6.58 18.06
CA THR A 281 -6.46 6.43 17.49
C THR A 281 -6.42 5.93 16.05
N TRP A 282 -5.45 6.40 15.27
CA TRP A 282 -5.26 5.98 13.89
C TRP A 282 -4.90 4.49 13.79
N ILE A 283 -3.95 3.99 14.60
CA ILE A 283 -3.57 2.56 14.64
C ILE A 283 -4.79 1.68 14.94
N GLU A 284 -5.60 2.03 15.94
CA GLU A 284 -6.79 1.25 16.28
C GLU A 284 -7.82 1.25 15.14
N GLY A 285 -8.02 2.40 14.50
CA GLY A 285 -8.84 2.48 13.30
C GLY A 285 -8.34 1.58 12.17
N LYS A 286 -7.02 1.58 11.92
CA LYS A 286 -6.42 0.74 10.87
C LYS A 286 -6.56 -0.75 11.17
N ARG A 287 -6.33 -1.16 12.41
CA ARG A 287 -6.55 -2.52 12.90
C ARG A 287 -7.98 -2.98 12.62
N ARG A 288 -8.97 -2.19 13.04
CA ARG A 288 -10.39 -2.51 12.90
C ARG A 288 -10.85 -2.55 11.44
N ASP A 289 -10.39 -1.61 10.62
CA ASP A 289 -10.98 -1.35 9.31
C ASP A 289 -10.32 -2.13 8.16
N PHE A 290 -9.06 -2.57 8.31
CA PHE A 290 -8.29 -3.19 7.23
C PHE A 290 -7.90 -4.65 7.48
N ILE A 291 -7.52 -5.05 8.70
CA ILE A 291 -7.13 -6.44 8.98
C ILE A 291 -8.27 -7.44 8.68
N PRO A 292 -9.55 -7.18 9.01
CA PRO A 292 -10.63 -8.08 8.64
C PRO A 292 -10.77 -8.30 7.13
N LYS A 293 -10.34 -7.34 6.31
CA LYS A 293 -10.45 -7.38 4.84
C LYS A 293 -9.33 -8.16 4.14
N MET A 294 -8.30 -8.59 4.86
CA MET A 294 -7.22 -9.39 4.29
C MET A 294 -7.79 -10.70 3.74
N THR A 295 -7.43 -11.00 2.50
CA THR A 295 -8.00 -12.06 1.67
C THR A 295 -7.19 -13.35 1.73
N THR A 296 -5.91 -13.25 2.09
CA THR A 296 -4.99 -14.39 2.28
C THR A 296 -4.67 -14.61 3.77
N ALA A 297 -4.23 -15.82 4.11
CA ALA A 297 -3.82 -16.12 5.48
C ALA A 297 -2.48 -15.43 5.80
N ALA A 298 -1.55 -15.43 4.85
CA ALA A 298 -0.27 -14.75 4.91
C ALA A 298 -0.46 -13.23 5.02
N GLY A 299 -1.28 -12.61 4.16
CA GLY A 299 -1.58 -11.17 4.22
C GLY A 299 -2.17 -10.75 5.57
N ARG A 300 -3.11 -11.54 6.12
CA ARG A 300 -3.64 -11.31 7.48
C ARG A 300 -2.55 -11.38 8.54
N ARG A 301 -1.71 -12.41 8.51
CA ARG A 301 -0.60 -12.59 9.44
C ARG A 301 0.38 -11.42 9.37
N VAL A 302 0.80 -11.03 8.17
CA VAL A 302 1.70 -9.90 7.95
C VAL A 302 1.08 -8.59 8.45
N ALA A 303 -0.19 -8.34 8.18
CA ALA A 303 -0.90 -7.16 8.67
C ALA A 303 -0.92 -7.10 10.21
N GLU A 304 -1.17 -8.24 10.86
CA GLU A 304 -1.17 -8.37 12.32
C GLU A 304 0.23 -8.17 12.94
N GLU A 305 1.27 -8.69 12.30
CA GLU A 305 2.65 -8.52 12.74
C GLU A 305 3.12 -7.05 12.59
N ARG A 306 2.84 -6.42 11.44
CA ARG A 306 3.19 -5.00 11.19
C ARG A 306 2.47 -4.05 12.14
N ILE A 307 1.16 -4.24 12.39
CA ILE A 307 0.44 -3.37 13.32
C ILE A 307 0.93 -3.56 14.77
N THR A 308 1.34 -4.77 15.15
CA THR A 308 1.89 -5.07 16.48
C THR A 308 3.24 -4.38 16.65
N ARG A 309 4.12 -4.47 15.65
CA ARG A 309 5.40 -3.78 15.63
C ARG A 309 5.24 -2.26 15.73
N LEU A 310 4.36 -1.69 14.92
CA LEU A 310 4.06 -0.26 14.95
C LEU A 310 3.52 0.19 16.32
N THR A 311 2.71 -0.64 16.99
CA THR A 311 2.22 -0.35 18.34
C THR A 311 3.39 -0.30 19.34
N GLY A 312 4.30 -1.28 19.29
CA GLY A 312 5.50 -1.27 20.14
C GLY A 312 6.40 -0.06 19.91
N ILE A 313 6.64 0.29 18.64
CA ILE A 313 7.41 1.50 18.29
C ILE A 313 6.70 2.77 18.80
N LEU A 314 5.37 2.85 18.72
CA LEU A 314 4.64 4.00 19.26
C LEU A 314 4.83 4.12 20.79
N ASP A 315 4.81 2.99 21.51
CA ASP A 315 5.03 3.01 22.96
C ASP A 315 6.46 3.47 23.31
N GLU A 316 7.47 3.03 22.54
CA GLU A 316 8.85 3.52 22.65
C GLU A 316 8.92 5.04 22.39
N LEU A 317 8.36 5.52 21.28
CA LEU A 317 8.31 6.94 20.93
C LEU A 317 7.63 7.79 22.00
N ARG A 318 6.57 7.27 22.64
CA ARG A 318 5.88 7.97 23.73
C ARG A 318 6.70 7.99 25.01
N SER A 319 7.41 6.90 25.32
CA SER A 319 8.29 6.84 26.49
C SER A 319 9.46 7.82 26.38
N GLU A 320 9.99 7.99 25.16
CA GLU A 320 11.05 8.94 24.83
C GLU A 320 10.65 10.40 25.08
N LEU A 321 9.36 10.75 25.09
CA LEU A 321 8.90 12.13 25.35
C LEU A 321 9.22 12.60 26.79
N ALA A 322 9.53 11.69 27.72
CA ALA A 322 9.94 12.04 29.07
C ALA A 322 11.30 12.78 29.12
N ASP A 323 12.17 12.51 28.15
CA ASP A 323 13.43 13.21 27.91
C ASP A 323 13.56 13.54 26.42
N LEU A 324 12.80 14.56 26.00
CA LEU A 324 12.71 14.94 24.59
C LEU A 324 14.06 15.37 24.02
N GLU A 325 14.94 15.99 24.81
CA GLU A 325 16.26 16.42 24.33
C GLU A 325 17.10 15.20 23.89
N ALA A 326 17.18 14.18 24.74
CA ALA A 326 17.86 12.93 24.39
C ALA A 326 17.18 12.20 23.22
N ALA A 327 15.85 12.19 23.21
CA ALA A 327 15.06 11.56 22.15
C ALA A 327 15.26 12.21 20.77
N LEU A 328 15.38 13.54 20.72
CA LEU A 328 15.65 14.27 19.48
C LEU A 328 17.10 14.17 19.01
N ALA A 329 18.02 13.79 19.90
CA ALA A 329 19.40 13.51 19.55
C ALA A 329 19.58 12.09 18.96
N ASN A 330 19.04 11.07 19.63
CA ASN A 330 19.36 9.66 19.30
C ASN A 330 18.16 8.69 19.34
N GLY A 331 16.95 9.16 19.67
CA GLY A 331 15.75 8.34 19.77
C GLY A 331 14.98 8.19 18.46
N GLY A 332 13.92 7.37 18.49
CA GLY A 332 12.98 7.26 17.38
C GLY A 332 12.29 8.59 17.06
N ASN A 333 12.10 9.47 18.05
CA ASN A 333 11.53 10.81 17.83
C ASN A 333 12.40 11.69 16.93
N ALA A 334 13.71 11.49 16.87
CA ALA A 334 14.57 12.17 15.91
C ALA A 334 14.23 11.79 14.46
N VAL A 335 13.90 10.51 14.21
CA VAL A 335 13.43 10.02 12.89
C VAL A 335 12.07 10.62 12.54
N VAL A 336 11.13 10.63 13.51
CA VAL A 336 9.80 11.23 13.31
C VAL A 336 9.91 12.72 13.00
N ARG A 337 10.73 13.47 13.76
CA ARG A 337 11.01 14.89 13.50
C ARG A 337 11.60 15.08 12.10
N TYR A 338 12.57 14.26 11.73
CA TYR A 338 13.16 14.32 10.39
C TYR A 338 12.10 14.15 9.29
N PHE A 339 11.21 13.16 9.41
CA PHE A 339 10.12 12.97 8.44
C PHE A 339 9.14 14.14 8.42
N MET A 340 8.82 14.73 9.58
CA MET A 340 7.96 15.92 9.66
C MET A 340 8.60 17.11 8.95
N GLU A 341 9.91 17.32 9.11
CA GLU A 341 10.64 18.44 8.53
C GLU A 341 10.91 18.26 7.02
N ASN A 342 11.12 17.03 6.55
CA ASN A 342 11.52 16.71 5.18
C ASN A 342 10.34 16.14 4.37
N ARG A 343 9.44 17.04 3.94
CA ARG A 343 8.12 16.69 3.37
C ARG A 343 7.80 17.29 2.00
N SER A 344 8.78 17.92 1.34
CA SER A 344 8.62 18.41 -0.03
C SER A 344 8.99 17.29 -1.01
N ASN A 345 8.00 16.71 -1.71
CA ASN A 345 8.14 15.53 -2.58
C ASN A 345 9.07 14.41 -2.05
N PRO A 346 8.89 13.90 -0.83
CA PRO A 346 9.88 13.02 -0.23
C PRO A 346 9.84 11.60 -0.84
N ALA A 347 10.99 10.96 -1.01
CA ALA A 347 11.08 9.52 -1.30
C ALA A 347 11.46 8.81 0.00
N LEU A 348 10.70 7.79 0.39
CA LEU A 348 10.99 7.02 1.60
C LEU A 348 12.28 6.22 1.44
N SER A 349 12.53 5.69 0.25
CA SER A 349 13.75 4.95 -0.09
C SER A 349 15.00 5.81 0.12
N ASP A 350 15.04 7.00 -0.50
CA ASP A 350 16.16 7.94 -0.38
C ASP A 350 16.36 8.42 1.08
N GLN A 351 15.27 8.72 1.79
CA GLN A 351 15.33 9.15 3.18
C GLN A 351 15.85 8.05 4.11
N LEU A 352 15.42 6.80 3.87
CA LEU A 352 15.87 5.65 4.64
C LEU A 352 17.35 5.35 4.37
N GLU A 353 17.81 5.46 3.13
CA GLU A 353 19.23 5.37 2.77
C GLU A 353 20.03 6.44 3.52
N LEU A 354 19.63 7.71 3.42
CA LEU A 354 20.28 8.81 4.11
C LEU A 354 20.37 8.59 5.63
N LEU A 355 19.26 8.23 6.27
CA LEU A 355 19.20 8.04 7.73
C LEU A 355 19.99 6.81 8.18
N THR A 356 19.93 5.70 7.43
CA THR A 356 20.68 4.49 7.80
C THR A 356 22.16 4.67 7.56
N GLU A 357 22.54 5.33 6.47
CA GLU A 357 23.93 5.46 6.10
C GLU A 357 24.60 6.62 6.81
N GLN A 358 24.08 7.83 6.71
CA GLN A 358 24.80 9.02 7.19
C GLN A 358 24.55 9.29 8.66
N TRP A 359 23.31 9.09 9.12
CA TRP A 359 22.94 9.45 10.48
C TRP A 359 23.39 8.39 11.51
N LEU A 360 23.21 7.09 11.24
CA LEU A 360 23.72 6.04 12.14
C LEU A 360 25.26 5.96 12.19
N ARG A 361 25.96 6.32 11.10
CA ARG A 361 27.43 6.40 11.11
C ARG A 361 27.96 7.52 12.00
N THR A 362 27.21 8.62 12.15
CA THR A 362 27.61 9.81 12.91
C THR A 362 27.14 9.79 14.36
N HIS A 363 26.18 8.93 14.69
CA HIS A 363 25.63 8.74 16.04
C HIS A 363 25.73 7.25 16.45
N PRO A 364 26.94 6.68 16.52
CA PRO A 364 27.11 5.28 16.90
C PRO A 364 26.60 5.08 18.33
N SER A 365 25.86 4.00 18.54
CA SER A 365 25.50 3.53 19.88
C SER A 365 26.73 3.42 20.77
N ALA A 366 26.62 3.84 22.03
CA ALA A 366 27.57 3.42 23.06
C ALA A 366 27.63 1.87 23.08
N GLU A 367 28.85 1.33 23.21
CA GLU A 367 29.21 -0.08 22.98
C GLU A 367 28.08 -1.08 23.33
N GLY A 368 27.46 -1.65 22.27
CA GLY A 368 26.56 -2.80 22.37
C GLY A 368 25.05 -2.51 22.52
N THR A 369 24.60 -1.25 22.51
CA THR A 369 23.15 -0.93 22.66
C THR A 369 22.57 -0.19 21.44
N SER A 370 21.79 -0.87 20.59
CA SER A 370 21.06 -0.21 19.48
C SER A 370 20.26 0.98 20.00
N THR A 371 20.43 2.16 19.41
CA THR A 371 19.64 3.35 19.74
C THR A 371 18.18 3.14 19.32
N GLY A 372 17.23 3.84 19.95
CA GLY A 372 15.80 3.79 19.55
C GLY A 372 15.62 4.15 18.06
N ALA A 373 16.40 5.12 17.59
CA ALA A 373 16.57 5.48 16.20
C ALA A 373 16.98 4.30 15.28
N ALA A 374 18.07 3.59 15.63
CA ALA A 374 18.58 2.48 14.83
C ALA A 374 17.56 1.34 14.75
N SER A 375 16.94 0.99 15.88
CA SER A 375 15.91 -0.05 15.95
C SER A 375 14.69 0.31 15.09
N PHE A 376 14.22 1.56 15.13
CA PHE A 376 13.17 2.06 14.25
C PHE A 376 13.58 1.87 12.78
N LEU A 377 14.74 2.40 12.37
CA LEU A 377 15.16 2.40 10.97
C LEU A 377 15.34 0.97 10.41
N VAL A 378 15.86 0.04 11.21
CA VAL A 378 15.94 -1.37 10.83
C VAL A 378 14.55 -1.98 10.62
N ALA A 379 13.62 -1.73 11.55
CA ALA A 379 12.25 -2.20 11.44
C ALA A 379 11.55 -1.64 10.18
N LEU A 380 11.70 -0.33 9.93
CA LEU A 380 11.15 0.34 8.74
C LEU A 380 11.75 -0.24 7.46
N ARG A 381 13.08 -0.46 7.42
CA ARG A 381 13.76 -1.06 6.27
C ARG A 381 13.24 -2.45 5.96
N ASN A 382 13.06 -3.30 6.97
CA ASN A 382 12.51 -4.63 6.77
C ASN A 382 11.11 -4.55 6.12
N GLU A 383 10.24 -3.67 6.59
CA GLU A 383 8.90 -3.51 6.01
C GLU A 383 8.92 -2.92 4.60
N VAL A 384 9.83 -1.99 4.30
CA VAL A 384 10.06 -1.43 2.96
C VAL A 384 10.54 -2.51 1.98
N GLU A 385 11.38 -3.43 2.44
CA GLU A 385 11.91 -4.54 1.65
C GLU A 385 10.92 -5.72 1.53
N GLY A 386 9.66 -5.54 1.96
CA GLY A 386 8.63 -6.57 1.92
C GLY A 386 8.80 -7.67 2.97
N ARG A 387 9.81 -7.57 3.83
CA ARG A 387 10.11 -8.57 4.86
C ARG A 387 9.12 -8.47 6.02
N VAL A 388 8.90 -9.62 6.65
CA VAL A 388 7.90 -9.84 7.70
C VAL A 388 8.58 -9.87 9.05
#